data_AF-A0A1B9MT71-F1
#
_entry.id   AF-A0A1B9MT71-F1
#
_cell.length_a   1.000
_cell.length_b   1.000
_cell.length_c   1.000
_cell.angle_alpha   90.00
_cell.angle_beta   90.00
_cell.angle_gamma   90.00
#
_symmetry.space_group_name_H-M   'P 1'
#
loop_
_entity.id
_entity.type
_entity.pdbx_description
1 polymer ?
#
loop_
_entity_poly.entity_id
_entity_poly.type
_entity_poly.pdbx_seq_one_letter_code
_entity_poly.pdbx_strand_id
1 'polypeptide(L)'
;MKIITKPTYIDNKLVELMGKYTNYYIATAWASMNSNAASKLLDNKKHITKMVVGTHFYQTHPDFIKIFASHRNVKFILKTDKIFHPKVYLFSDENSNWECLIGSANFTQAALTKNDEIMIHITSNDQGSEKIFTDILKTIDNYWEYAEEMTEKEINKYTNIWKKNKTKLDSLKNVYGGYKSKKSMIKSNILSLQWNEYYEKIREKTDEKDKSSSFSKHIKVLQEINNYFKEKQIFSSFTKLQ
;
A
#
# COMPACT_ATOMS: atom_id res chain seq x y z
N MET A 1 14.81 -11.17 23.02
CA MET A 1 13.77 -10.56 22.15
C MET A 1 13.45 -9.16 22.65
N LYS A 2 13.10 -8.22 21.76
CA LYS A 2 12.73 -6.84 22.11
C LYS A 2 11.55 -6.36 21.25
N ILE A 3 10.65 -5.55 21.80
CA ILE A 3 9.57 -4.91 21.03
C ILE A 3 10.02 -3.52 20.55
N ILE A 4 9.70 -3.20 19.30
CA ILE A 4 9.94 -1.89 18.68
C ILE A 4 8.59 -1.35 18.17
N THR A 5 8.18 -0.18 18.64
CA THR A 5 6.88 0.43 18.30
C THR A 5 6.96 1.75 17.55
N LYS A 6 8.14 2.40 17.54
CA LYS A 6 8.33 3.65 16.79
C LYS A 6 8.77 3.33 15.36
N PRO A 7 8.06 3.81 14.33
CA PRO A 7 8.42 3.62 12.92
C PRO A 7 9.87 3.95 12.59
N THR A 8 10.35 5.09 13.10
CA THR A 8 11.73 5.55 12.88
C THR A 8 12.76 4.62 13.51
N TYR A 9 12.44 3.95 14.63
CA TYR A 9 13.32 2.95 15.23
C TYR A 9 13.31 1.65 14.44
N ILE A 10 12.18 1.29 13.83
CA ILE A 10 12.10 0.15 12.91
C ILE A 10 12.94 0.42 11.66
N ASP A 11 12.80 1.60 11.04
CA ASP A 11 13.59 2.03 9.87
C ASP A 11 15.09 2.00 10.17
N ASN A 12 15.50 2.63 11.29
CA ASN A 12 16.91 2.65 11.71
C ASN A 12 17.45 1.25 12.00
N LYS A 13 16.66 0.38 12.65
CA LYS A 13 17.08 -1.01 12.91
C LYS A 13 17.25 -1.78 11.59
N LEU A 14 16.34 -1.63 10.62
CA LEU A 14 16.52 -2.25 9.30
C LEU A 14 17.81 -1.77 8.61
N VAL A 15 18.12 -0.46 8.68
CA VAL A 15 19.36 0.10 8.13
C VAL A 15 20.60 -0.50 8.82
N GLU A 16 20.59 -0.60 10.14
CA GLU A 16 21.65 -1.22 10.94
C GLU A 16 21.86 -2.68 10.54
N LEU A 17 20.79 -3.48 10.46
CA LEU A 17 20.87 -4.89 10.12
C LEU A 17 21.36 -5.10 8.68
N MET A 18 20.92 -4.28 7.72
CA MET A 18 21.47 -4.29 6.36
C MET A 18 22.93 -3.84 6.32
N GLY A 19 23.39 -2.99 7.23
CA GLY A 19 24.80 -2.63 7.36
C GLY A 19 25.66 -3.76 7.95
N LYS A 20 25.08 -4.59 8.82
CA LYS A 20 25.77 -5.63 9.58
C LYS A 20 25.88 -6.97 8.86
N TYR A 21 24.84 -7.36 8.13
CA TYR A 21 24.69 -8.71 7.58
C TYR A 21 24.83 -8.76 6.05
N THR A 22 25.09 -9.97 5.52
CA THR A 22 25.36 -10.20 4.09
C THR A 22 24.33 -11.10 3.39
N ASN A 23 23.39 -11.70 4.14
CA ASN A 23 22.30 -12.51 3.59
C ASN A 23 20.95 -11.96 4.05
N TYR A 24 20.10 -11.55 3.10
CA TYR A 24 18.78 -10.98 3.39
C TYR A 24 17.67 -11.90 2.88
N TYR A 25 16.77 -12.24 3.80
CA TYR A 25 15.54 -12.98 3.52
C TYR A 25 14.36 -12.09 3.92
N ILE A 26 13.61 -11.62 2.92
CA ILE A 26 12.56 -10.62 3.09
C ILE A 26 11.25 -11.16 2.52
N ALA A 27 10.19 -11.12 3.33
CA ALA A 27 8.83 -11.34 2.86
C ALA A 27 7.95 -10.19 3.35
N THR A 28 7.45 -9.37 2.42
CA THR A 28 6.66 -8.19 2.78
C THR A 28 5.42 -8.08 1.90
N ALA A 29 4.28 -7.78 2.51
CA ALA A 29 3.01 -7.65 1.79
C ALA A 29 3.09 -6.52 0.78
N TRP A 30 3.64 -5.37 1.19
CA TRP A 30 3.73 -4.18 0.37
C TRP A 30 5.09 -3.51 0.53
N ALA A 31 5.59 -2.92 -0.56
CA ALA A 31 6.85 -2.21 -0.56
C ALA A 31 6.78 -0.86 -1.28
N SER A 32 7.57 0.12 -0.83
CA SER A 32 7.78 1.39 -1.54
C SER A 32 9.20 1.89 -1.35
N MET A 33 9.62 2.83 -2.19
CA MET A 33 10.86 3.58 -1.97
C MET A 33 10.66 4.70 -0.93
N ASN A 34 11.71 5.50 -0.69
CA ASN A 34 11.74 6.73 0.10
C ASN A 34 11.78 6.59 1.63
N SER A 35 12.10 5.41 2.17
CA SER A 35 12.59 5.26 3.55
C SER A 35 14.12 5.09 3.57
N ASN A 36 14.76 5.25 4.72
CA ASN A 36 16.21 5.02 4.82
C ASN A 36 16.53 3.54 4.59
N ALA A 37 15.71 2.63 5.11
CA ALA A 37 15.85 1.20 4.84
C ALA A 37 15.73 0.87 3.35
N ALA A 38 14.84 1.53 2.59
CA ALA A 38 14.71 1.28 1.16
C ALA A 38 15.96 1.74 0.38
N SER A 39 16.53 2.89 0.74
CA SER A 39 17.80 3.36 0.18
C SER A 39 18.93 2.39 0.51
N LYS A 40 19.04 1.97 1.78
CA LYS A 40 20.06 1.02 2.22
C LYS A 40 19.95 -0.35 1.54
N LEU A 41 18.73 -0.85 1.35
CA LEU A 41 18.47 -2.09 0.63
C LEU A 41 18.91 -2.00 -0.84
N LEU A 42 18.70 -0.84 -1.49
CA LEU A 42 19.13 -0.61 -2.86
C LEU A 42 20.67 -0.63 -2.98
N ASP A 43 21.36 0.05 -2.06
CA ASP A 43 22.84 0.06 -2.00
C ASP A 43 23.39 -1.35 -1.77
N ASN A 44 22.70 -2.14 -0.95
CA ASN A 44 23.11 -3.48 -0.54
C ASN A 44 22.37 -4.60 -1.31
N LYS A 45 21.77 -4.33 -2.47
CA LYS A 45 20.92 -5.30 -3.19
C LYS A 45 21.58 -6.65 -3.46
N LYS A 46 22.92 -6.68 -3.62
CA LYS A 46 23.72 -7.90 -3.82
C LYS A 46 23.60 -8.92 -2.68
N HIS A 47 23.21 -8.46 -1.48
CA HIS A 47 23.03 -9.29 -0.28
C HIS A 47 21.62 -9.88 -0.17
N ILE A 48 20.71 -9.55 -1.11
CA ILE A 48 19.38 -10.16 -1.16
C ILE A 48 19.52 -11.62 -1.58
N THR A 49 19.25 -12.54 -0.65
CA THR A 49 19.25 -13.98 -0.91
C THR A 49 17.89 -14.43 -1.42
N LYS A 50 16.80 -14.00 -0.78
CA LYS A 50 15.42 -14.17 -1.26
C LYS A 50 14.55 -13.01 -0.80
N MET A 51 13.87 -12.36 -1.73
CA MET A 51 12.86 -11.35 -1.42
C MET A 51 11.55 -11.65 -2.14
N VAL A 52 10.46 -11.75 -1.38
CA VAL A 52 9.10 -11.93 -1.90
C VAL A 52 8.25 -10.73 -1.55
N VAL A 53 7.66 -10.09 -2.56
CA VAL A 53 6.87 -8.86 -2.40
C VAL A 53 5.45 -9.07 -2.92
N GLY A 54 4.45 -8.73 -2.10
CA GLY A 54 3.05 -8.81 -2.53
C GLY A 54 2.65 -7.68 -3.49
N THR A 55 1.67 -7.95 -4.34
CA THR A 55 1.05 -6.93 -5.21
C THR A 55 -0.43 -6.67 -4.87
N HIS A 56 -0.94 -7.35 -3.83
CA HIS A 56 -2.32 -7.27 -3.37
C HIS A 56 -2.78 -5.83 -3.10
N PHE A 57 -4.03 -5.55 -3.48
CA PHE A 57 -4.65 -4.23 -3.38
C PHE A 57 -3.91 -3.11 -4.11
N TYR A 58 -2.95 -3.46 -4.96
CA TYR A 58 -2.10 -2.50 -5.67
C TYR A 58 -1.43 -1.50 -4.71
N GLN A 59 -0.97 -1.97 -3.54
CA GLN A 59 -0.33 -1.09 -2.55
C GLN A 59 1.19 -0.99 -2.71
N THR A 60 1.86 -2.00 -3.28
CA THR A 60 3.28 -1.90 -3.62
C THR A 60 3.48 -0.82 -4.67
N HIS A 61 4.39 0.12 -4.41
CA HIS A 61 4.65 1.22 -5.31
C HIS A 61 5.34 0.72 -6.60
N PRO A 62 4.88 1.14 -7.79
CA PRO A 62 5.46 0.67 -9.05
C PRO A 62 6.97 0.92 -9.17
N ASP A 63 7.48 2.00 -8.59
CA ASP A 63 8.92 2.30 -8.64
C ASP A 63 9.76 1.27 -7.87
N PHE A 64 9.25 0.73 -6.76
CA PHE A 64 9.91 -0.38 -6.07
C PHE A 64 10.01 -1.60 -7.00
N ILE A 65 8.91 -1.95 -7.68
CA ILE A 65 8.88 -3.07 -8.62
C ILE A 65 9.87 -2.84 -9.76
N LYS A 66 9.87 -1.65 -10.39
CA LYS A 66 10.79 -1.34 -11.49
C LYS A 66 12.26 -1.48 -11.10
N ILE A 67 12.62 -1.10 -9.87
CA ILE A 67 14.00 -1.16 -9.37
C ILE A 67 14.43 -2.61 -9.13
N PHE A 68 13.56 -3.44 -8.56
CA PHE A 68 13.93 -4.77 -8.07
C PHE A 68 13.50 -5.93 -8.98
N ALA A 69 12.63 -5.73 -9.96
CA ALA A 69 12.12 -6.82 -10.80
C ALA A 69 13.16 -7.49 -11.69
N SER A 70 14.25 -6.79 -12.03
CA SER A 70 15.37 -7.38 -12.75
C SER A 70 16.35 -8.17 -11.86
N HIS A 71 16.14 -8.16 -10.54
CA HIS A 71 17.02 -8.86 -9.60
C HIS A 71 16.58 -10.31 -9.42
N ARG A 72 17.43 -11.27 -9.82
CA ARG A 72 17.14 -12.72 -9.82
C ARG A 72 16.66 -13.30 -8.47
N ASN A 73 17.02 -12.65 -7.36
CA ASN A 73 16.62 -13.06 -6.01
C ASN A 73 15.39 -12.29 -5.49
N VAL A 74 14.63 -11.64 -6.37
CA VAL A 74 13.39 -10.93 -6.03
C VAL A 74 12.25 -11.44 -6.88
N LYS A 75 11.15 -11.82 -6.23
CA LYS A 75 9.91 -12.26 -6.90
C LYS A 75 8.69 -11.57 -6.29
N PHE A 76 7.59 -11.60 -7.04
CA PHE A 76 6.35 -10.95 -6.69
C PHE A 76 5.20 -11.95 -6.60
N ILE A 77 4.27 -11.72 -5.66
CA ILE A 77 3.01 -12.46 -5.63
C ILE A 77 2.01 -11.73 -6.52
N LEU A 78 1.65 -12.34 -7.66
CA LEU A 78 0.71 -11.79 -8.65
C LEU A 78 -0.71 -12.36 -8.49
N LYS A 79 -0.82 -13.59 -8.01
CA LYS A 79 -2.11 -14.25 -7.75
C LYS A 79 -2.84 -13.56 -6.60
N THR A 80 -4.16 -13.48 -6.72
CA THR A 80 -5.05 -12.74 -5.81
C THR A 80 -6.10 -13.63 -5.13
N ASP A 81 -5.93 -14.95 -5.23
CA ASP A 81 -6.80 -15.96 -4.61
C ASP A 81 -6.74 -15.95 -3.08
N LYS A 82 -5.61 -15.51 -2.50
CA LYS A 82 -5.44 -15.27 -1.07
C LYS A 82 -4.58 -14.04 -0.81
N ILE A 83 -4.82 -13.33 0.30
CA ILE A 83 -4.02 -12.14 0.64
C ILE A 83 -2.63 -12.55 1.13
N PHE A 84 -1.59 -12.16 0.39
CA PHE A 84 -0.21 -12.23 0.87
C PHE A 84 0.07 -11.07 1.83
N HIS A 85 0.18 -11.36 3.14
CA HIS A 85 0.34 -10.33 4.18
C HIS A 85 1.55 -10.46 5.15
N PRO A 86 2.62 -11.23 4.89
CA PRO A 86 3.75 -11.31 5.81
C PRO A 86 4.51 -9.98 5.89
N LYS A 87 5.22 -9.75 7.00
CA LYS A 87 6.18 -8.66 7.23
C LYS A 87 7.34 -9.21 8.04
N VAL A 88 8.26 -9.84 7.34
CA VAL A 88 9.39 -10.56 7.91
C VAL A 88 10.66 -10.07 7.25
N TYR A 89 11.63 -9.66 8.06
CA TYR A 89 12.94 -9.17 7.63
C TYR A 89 14.00 -9.92 8.42
N LEU A 90 14.56 -10.97 7.81
CA LEU A 90 15.59 -11.81 8.41
C LEU A 90 16.94 -11.49 7.75
N PHE A 91 17.95 -11.29 8.60
CA PHE A 91 19.30 -10.93 8.21
C PHE A 91 20.28 -11.90 8.87
N SER A 92 21.19 -12.49 8.11
CA SER A 92 22.19 -13.43 8.65
C SER A 92 23.57 -13.25 8.02
N ASP A 93 24.58 -13.76 8.71
CA ASP A 93 25.95 -13.91 8.21
C ASP A 93 26.30 -15.40 8.02
N GLU A 94 27.54 -15.67 7.65
CA GLU A 94 28.06 -17.03 7.48
C GLU A 94 28.36 -17.74 8.81
N ASN A 95 28.47 -17.00 9.91
CA ASN A 95 28.85 -17.49 11.24
C ASN A 95 27.64 -17.87 12.10
N SER A 96 26.51 -18.19 11.48
CA SER A 96 25.24 -18.53 12.15
C SER A 96 24.68 -17.41 13.04
N ASN A 97 25.18 -16.17 12.93
CA ASN A 97 24.52 -15.05 13.57
C ASN A 97 23.38 -14.57 12.69
N TRP A 98 22.26 -14.28 13.32
CA TRP A 98 21.12 -13.72 12.62
C TRP A 98 20.29 -12.83 13.54
N GLU A 99 19.61 -11.89 12.92
CA GLU A 99 18.64 -11.02 13.56
C GLU A 99 17.41 -10.90 12.66
N CYS A 100 16.23 -10.88 13.26
CA CYS A 100 14.97 -10.83 12.54
C CYS A 100 14.02 -9.79 13.14
N LEU A 101 13.37 -9.03 12.26
CA LEU A 101 12.22 -8.20 12.58
C LEU A 101 10.95 -8.82 11.99
N ILE A 102 9.95 -9.05 12.84
CA ILE A 102 8.63 -9.57 12.43
C ILE A 102 7.53 -8.74 13.11
N GLY A 103 6.46 -8.39 12.39
CA GLY A 103 5.34 -7.67 13.01
C GLY A 103 4.39 -7.04 12.00
N SER A 104 3.97 -5.81 12.24
CA SER A 104 2.96 -5.10 11.42
C SER A 104 3.55 -4.22 10.31
N ALA A 105 4.82 -3.81 10.42
CA ALA A 105 5.41 -2.84 9.50
C ALA A 105 5.73 -3.45 8.13
N ASN A 106 4.99 -3.03 7.10
CA ASN A 106 5.35 -3.30 5.70
C ASN A 106 6.61 -2.51 5.28
N PHE A 107 7.25 -2.89 4.17
CA PHE A 107 8.45 -2.21 3.68
C PHE A 107 8.10 -0.94 2.90
N THR A 108 7.27 -0.09 3.48
CA THR A 108 6.75 1.13 2.86
C THR A 108 7.21 2.35 3.64
N GLN A 109 7.34 3.48 2.96
CA GLN A 109 7.69 4.75 3.59
C GLN A 109 6.74 5.08 4.75
N ALA A 110 5.43 4.88 4.58
CA ALA A 110 4.44 5.18 5.60
C ALA A 110 4.63 4.34 6.87
N ALA A 111 4.83 3.03 6.73
CA ALA A 111 5.07 2.13 7.86
C ALA A 111 6.39 2.44 8.60
N LEU A 112 7.42 2.88 7.87
CA LEU A 112 8.74 3.14 8.42
C LEU A 112 8.94 4.59 8.92
N THR A 113 7.95 5.46 8.74
CA THR A 113 8.07 6.88 9.16
C THR A 113 6.91 7.42 9.96
N LYS A 114 5.68 6.87 9.79
CA LYS A 114 4.46 7.56 10.25
C LYS A 114 3.41 6.67 10.91
N ASN A 115 3.15 5.47 10.38
CA ASN A 115 2.06 4.64 10.87
C ASN A 115 2.33 4.17 12.31
N ASP A 116 1.29 3.84 13.06
CA ASP A 116 1.49 3.09 14.29
C ASP A 116 1.81 1.64 13.94
N GLU A 117 2.99 1.16 14.35
CA GLU A 117 3.50 -0.17 14.01
C GLU A 117 4.03 -0.87 15.27
N ILE A 118 4.07 -2.20 15.25
CA ILE A 118 4.70 -3.02 16.27
C ILE A 118 5.51 -4.13 15.61
N MET A 119 6.77 -4.26 16.03
CA MET A 119 7.69 -5.30 15.56
C MET A 119 8.33 -5.98 16.76
N ILE A 120 8.51 -7.30 16.70
CA ILE A 120 9.42 -8.02 17.57
C ILE A 120 10.78 -8.15 16.87
N HIS A 121 11.82 -7.91 17.63
CA HIS A 121 13.21 -8.12 17.27
C HIS A 121 13.74 -9.36 17.98
N ILE A 122 14.19 -10.32 17.19
CA ILE A 122 14.65 -11.64 17.63
C ILE A 122 16.09 -11.82 17.16
N THR A 123 16.95 -12.38 18.00
CA THR A 123 18.36 -12.63 17.67
C THR A 123 18.71 -14.11 17.82
N SER A 124 19.84 -14.52 17.25
CA SER A 124 20.39 -15.88 17.41
C SER A 124 20.67 -16.27 18.88
N ASN A 125 20.79 -15.30 19.80
CA ASN A 125 21.02 -15.54 21.23
C ASN A 125 19.73 -15.76 22.03
N ASP A 126 18.56 -15.59 21.42
CA ASP A 126 17.29 -15.82 22.10
C ASP A 126 16.99 -17.31 22.28
N GLN A 127 16.29 -17.67 23.36
CA GLN A 127 15.91 -19.07 23.61
C GLN A 127 15.04 -19.61 22.46
N GLY A 128 15.41 -20.78 21.92
CA GLY A 128 14.70 -21.42 20.80
C GLY A 128 15.00 -20.80 19.43
N SER A 129 16.04 -19.97 19.32
CA SER A 129 16.44 -19.27 18.11
C SER A 129 16.61 -20.19 16.90
N GLU A 130 17.26 -21.34 17.04
CA GLU A 130 17.49 -22.28 15.93
C GLU A 130 16.19 -22.70 15.23
N LYS A 131 15.19 -23.12 16.02
CA LYS A 131 13.89 -23.52 15.48
C LYS A 131 13.17 -22.34 14.81
N ILE A 132 13.20 -21.16 15.44
CA ILE A 132 12.60 -19.94 14.88
C ILE A 132 13.23 -19.60 13.52
N PHE A 133 14.56 -19.66 13.42
CA PHE A 133 15.29 -19.40 12.19
C PHE A 133 14.89 -20.37 11.07
N THR A 134 14.88 -21.67 11.36
CA THR A 134 14.46 -22.70 10.39
C THR A 134 13.01 -22.52 9.93
N ASP A 135 12.09 -22.24 10.86
CA ASP A 135 10.67 -22.03 10.55
C ASP A 135 10.47 -20.79 9.66
N ILE A 136 11.19 -19.70 9.93
CA ILE A 136 11.14 -18.49 9.10
C ILE A 136 11.66 -18.76 7.69
N LEU A 137 12.84 -19.39 7.56
CA LEU A 137 13.42 -19.71 6.25
C LEU A 137 12.50 -20.59 5.44
N LYS A 138 12.01 -21.69 6.03
CA LYS A 138 11.06 -22.60 5.37
C LYS A 138 9.79 -21.88 4.94
N THR A 139 9.30 -20.93 5.74
CA THR A 139 8.12 -20.13 5.39
C THR A 139 8.38 -19.22 4.20
N ILE A 140 9.53 -18.54 4.16
CA ILE A 140 9.92 -17.69 3.02
C ILE A 140 10.14 -18.54 1.75
N ASP A 141 10.71 -19.73 1.90
CA ASP A 141 10.88 -20.68 0.79
C ASP A 141 9.54 -21.11 0.22
N ASN A 142 8.56 -21.44 1.07
CA ASN A 142 7.21 -21.75 0.61
C ASN A 142 6.57 -20.57 -0.16
N TYR A 143 6.84 -19.33 0.26
CA TYR A 143 6.37 -18.15 -0.48
C TYR A 143 7.06 -18.00 -1.84
N TRP A 144 8.34 -18.32 -1.90
CA TRP A 144 9.17 -18.24 -3.10
C TRP A 144 8.69 -19.18 -4.22
N GLU A 145 8.22 -20.37 -3.87
CA GLU A 145 7.77 -21.40 -4.83
C GLU A 145 6.61 -20.94 -5.72
N TYR A 146 5.70 -20.13 -5.20
CA TYR A 146 4.56 -19.59 -5.97
C TYR A 146 4.71 -18.11 -6.33
N ALA A 147 5.85 -17.49 -5.99
CA ALA A 147 6.19 -16.15 -6.42
C ALA A 147 6.72 -16.16 -7.87
N GLU A 148 6.48 -15.07 -8.59
CA GLU A 148 6.76 -14.97 -10.02
C GLU A 148 7.68 -13.77 -10.29
N GLU A 149 8.56 -13.88 -11.28
CA GLU A 149 9.27 -12.73 -11.83
C GLU A 149 8.29 -11.88 -12.64
N MET A 150 8.51 -10.57 -12.69
CA MET A 150 7.66 -9.67 -13.48
C MET A 150 8.37 -9.23 -14.74
N THR A 151 7.73 -9.46 -15.89
CA THR A 151 8.19 -8.90 -17.17
C THR A 151 7.92 -7.39 -17.24
N GLU A 152 8.66 -6.67 -18.09
CA GLU A 152 8.45 -5.24 -18.31
C GLU A 152 6.99 -4.91 -18.71
N LYS A 153 6.37 -5.78 -19.52
CA LYS A 153 4.96 -5.65 -19.92
C LYS A 153 4.02 -5.75 -18.72
N GLU A 154 4.29 -6.65 -17.78
CA GLU A 154 3.49 -6.79 -16.55
C GLU A 154 3.69 -5.63 -15.59
N ILE A 155 4.92 -5.11 -15.47
CA ILE A 155 5.22 -3.92 -14.67
C ILE A 155 4.43 -2.71 -15.21
N ASN A 156 4.37 -2.55 -16.53
CA ASN A 156 3.58 -1.50 -17.18
C ASN A 156 2.07 -1.67 -16.93
N LYS A 157 1.54 -2.90 -17.05
CA LYS A 157 0.14 -3.20 -16.71
C LYS A 157 -0.16 -2.90 -15.23
N TYR A 158 0.68 -3.37 -14.32
CA TYR A 158 0.56 -3.12 -12.89
C TYR A 158 0.57 -1.62 -12.58
N THR A 159 1.49 -0.87 -13.18
CA THR A 159 1.59 0.60 -13.03
C THR A 159 0.29 1.29 -13.43
N ASN A 160 -0.33 0.87 -14.53
CA ASN A 160 -1.60 1.43 -14.99
C ASN A 160 -2.75 1.13 -14.03
N ILE A 161 -2.81 -0.10 -13.50
CA ILE A 161 -3.84 -0.49 -12.53
C ILE A 161 -3.63 0.24 -11.19
N TRP A 162 -2.38 0.37 -10.75
CA TRP A 162 -2.00 1.13 -9.57
C TRP A 162 -2.47 2.59 -9.66
N LYS A 163 -2.21 3.27 -10.78
CA LYS A 163 -2.67 4.65 -11.01
C LYS A 163 -4.20 4.78 -10.92
N LYS A 164 -4.94 3.81 -11.50
CA LYS A 164 -6.41 3.78 -11.45
C LYS A 164 -6.96 3.55 -10.04
N ASN A 165 -6.28 2.74 -9.22
CA ASN A 165 -6.73 2.45 -7.86
C ASN A 165 -6.24 3.49 -6.83
N LYS A 166 -5.20 4.26 -7.15
CA LYS A 166 -4.68 5.31 -6.27
C LYS A 166 -5.77 6.32 -5.88
N THR A 167 -6.61 6.74 -6.82
CA THR A 167 -7.72 7.67 -6.55
C THR A 167 -8.75 7.09 -5.57
N LYS A 168 -9.03 5.78 -5.66
CA LYS A 168 -9.89 5.07 -4.71
C LYS A 168 -9.24 4.94 -3.32
N LEU A 169 -7.93 4.71 -3.28
CA LEU A 169 -7.19 4.65 -2.01
C LEU A 169 -7.10 6.02 -1.34
N ASP A 170 -6.93 7.08 -2.13
CA ASP A 170 -6.87 8.45 -1.64
C ASP A 170 -8.22 8.87 -1.04
N SER A 171 -9.34 8.53 -1.70
CA SER A 171 -10.66 8.78 -1.13
C SER A 171 -10.81 8.10 0.23
N LEU A 172 -10.44 6.83 0.37
CA LEU A 172 -10.45 6.09 1.64
C LEU A 172 -9.57 6.72 2.74
N LYS A 173 -8.52 7.46 2.37
CA LYS A 173 -7.68 8.24 3.30
C LYS A 173 -8.28 9.60 3.67
N ASN A 174 -9.56 9.82 3.37
CA ASN A 174 -10.26 11.09 3.48
C ASN A 174 -9.64 12.19 2.60
N VAL A 175 -9.02 11.84 1.47
CA VAL A 175 -8.47 12.81 0.51
C VAL A 175 -9.44 12.95 -0.66
N TYR A 176 -10.04 14.13 -0.81
CA TYR A 176 -10.99 14.45 -1.86
C TYR A 176 -10.53 15.69 -2.62
N GLY A 177 -10.43 15.60 -3.96
CA GLY A 177 -9.98 16.73 -4.78
C GLY A 177 -8.59 17.27 -4.42
N GLY A 178 -7.72 16.45 -3.83
CA GLY A 178 -6.38 16.87 -3.34
C GLY A 178 -6.34 17.39 -1.91
N TYR A 179 -7.49 17.56 -1.24
CA TYR A 179 -7.57 18.06 0.13
C TYR A 179 -7.90 16.95 1.12
N LYS A 180 -7.17 16.92 2.25
CA LYS A 180 -7.41 15.96 3.33
C LYS A 180 -8.51 16.48 4.25
N SER A 181 -9.67 15.81 4.25
CA SER A 181 -10.74 16.07 5.22
C SER A 181 -10.29 15.68 6.63
N LYS A 182 -10.58 16.55 7.60
CA LYS A 182 -10.34 16.30 9.02
C LYS A 182 -11.44 15.43 9.67
N LYS A 183 -12.60 15.29 9.03
CA LYS A 183 -13.73 14.50 9.57
C LYS A 183 -13.68 13.08 9.02
N SER A 184 -13.87 12.10 9.92
CA SER A 184 -14.03 10.68 9.56
C SER A 184 -15.25 10.48 8.67
N MET A 185 -15.16 9.61 7.67
CA MET A 185 -16.30 9.24 6.80
C MET A 185 -17.50 8.73 7.59
N ILE A 186 -17.26 7.96 8.66
CA ILE A 186 -18.32 7.39 9.50
C ILE A 186 -19.10 8.51 10.21
N LYS A 187 -18.43 9.64 10.49
CA LYS A 187 -19.06 10.84 11.09
C LYS A 187 -19.63 11.80 10.04
N SER A 188 -19.63 11.42 8.75
CA SER A 188 -20.17 12.24 7.68
C SER A 188 -21.69 12.15 7.66
N ASN A 189 -22.38 13.28 7.74
CA ASN A 189 -23.84 13.34 7.68
C ASN A 189 -24.45 12.94 6.33
N ILE A 190 -23.63 12.58 5.35
CA ILE A 190 -24.01 12.22 3.98
C ILE A 190 -23.41 10.88 3.60
N LEU A 191 -22.09 10.70 3.77
CA LEU A 191 -21.39 9.50 3.26
C LEU A 191 -21.71 8.23 4.05
N SER A 192 -22.25 8.34 5.26
CA SER A 192 -22.64 7.20 6.08
C SER A 192 -24.07 6.72 5.81
N LEU A 193 -24.85 7.46 5.01
CA LEU A 193 -26.26 7.16 4.79
C LEU A 193 -26.41 6.01 3.79
N GLN A 194 -27.41 5.16 4.04
CA GLN A 194 -27.92 4.28 3.02
C GLN A 194 -28.61 5.08 1.92
N TRP A 195 -28.77 4.49 0.73
CA TRP A 195 -29.32 5.19 -0.43
C TRP A 195 -30.73 5.77 -0.17
N ASN A 196 -31.59 5.01 0.49
CA ASN A 196 -32.94 5.45 0.87
C ASN A 196 -32.91 6.66 1.81
N GLU A 197 -32.07 6.63 2.85
CA GLU A 197 -31.94 7.74 3.81
C GLU A 197 -31.37 9.00 3.15
N TYR A 198 -30.39 8.83 2.26
CA TYR A 198 -29.85 9.92 1.46
C TYR A 198 -30.90 10.55 0.55
N TYR A 199 -31.69 9.70 -0.13
CA TYR A 199 -32.76 10.13 -1.02
C TYR A 199 -33.84 10.93 -0.27
N GLU A 200 -34.32 10.42 0.86
CA GLU A 200 -35.30 11.10 1.71
C GLU A 200 -34.78 12.47 2.16
N LYS A 201 -33.52 12.53 2.60
CA LYS A 201 -32.89 13.77 3.06
C LYS A 201 -32.76 14.84 1.98
N ILE A 202 -32.59 14.45 0.71
CA ILE A 202 -32.59 15.40 -0.42
C ILE A 202 -34.02 15.85 -0.74
N ARG A 203 -34.98 14.93 -0.61
CA ARG A 203 -36.40 15.20 -0.89
C ARG A 203 -37.01 16.17 0.13
N GLU A 204 -36.71 15.99 1.41
CA GLU A 204 -37.29 16.76 2.52
C GLU A 204 -36.71 18.18 2.67
N LYS A 205 -35.48 18.42 2.20
CA LYS A 205 -34.87 19.77 2.21
C LYS A 205 -35.54 20.69 1.19
N THR A 206 -36.63 21.31 1.63
CA THR A 206 -37.19 22.53 1.03
C THR A 206 -36.52 23.73 1.70
N ASP A 207 -35.81 24.55 0.92
CA ASP A 207 -35.26 25.81 1.43
C ASP A 207 -36.44 26.72 1.84
N GLU A 208 -36.57 27.08 3.12
CA GLU A 208 -37.63 27.99 3.58
C GLU A 208 -37.59 29.38 2.89
N LYS A 209 -36.46 29.74 2.29
CA LYS A 209 -36.26 30.99 1.53
C LYS A 209 -36.40 30.85 0.02
N ASP A 210 -36.52 29.64 -0.51
CA ASP A 210 -36.47 29.38 -1.95
C ASP A 210 -37.47 28.26 -2.28
N LYS A 211 -38.61 28.59 -2.91
CA LYS A 211 -39.72 27.66 -3.20
C LYS A 211 -39.34 26.45 -4.08
N SER A 212 -38.09 26.34 -4.49
CA SER A 212 -37.51 25.21 -5.20
C SER A 212 -36.91 24.23 -4.20
N SER A 213 -37.47 23.00 -4.11
CA SER A 213 -36.83 21.91 -3.36
C SER A 213 -35.38 21.70 -3.79
N SER A 214 -34.49 21.35 -2.86
CA SER A 214 -33.09 20.99 -3.16
C SER A 214 -33.01 19.90 -4.23
N PHE A 215 -33.99 19.00 -4.25
CA PHE A 215 -34.19 17.99 -5.27
C PHE A 215 -34.34 18.60 -6.69
N SER A 216 -35.21 19.59 -6.88
CA SER A 216 -35.40 20.25 -8.18
C SER A 216 -34.13 20.95 -8.67
N LYS A 217 -33.33 21.53 -7.77
CA LYS A 217 -32.03 22.13 -8.13
C LYS A 217 -31.05 21.06 -8.64
N HIS A 218 -30.98 19.89 -8.01
CA HIS A 218 -30.14 18.79 -8.48
C HIS A 218 -30.60 18.24 -9.84
N ILE A 219 -31.91 18.10 -10.06
CA ILE A 219 -32.46 17.68 -11.36
C ILE A 219 -32.09 18.68 -12.46
N LYS A 220 -32.17 19.99 -12.20
CA LYS A 220 -31.75 21.02 -13.16
C LYS A 220 -30.28 20.87 -13.56
N VAL A 221 -29.38 20.62 -12.60
CA VAL A 221 -27.96 20.39 -12.91
C VAL A 221 -27.78 19.17 -13.83
N LEU A 222 -28.49 18.07 -13.57
CA LEU A 222 -28.44 16.89 -14.44
C LEU A 222 -29.02 17.17 -15.84
N GLN A 223 -30.06 17.99 -15.94
CA GLN A 223 -30.63 18.42 -17.23
C GLN A 223 -29.65 19.27 -18.03
N GLU A 224 -28.98 20.23 -17.40
CA GLU A 224 -27.93 21.04 -18.05
C GLU A 224 -26.79 20.16 -18.55
N ILE A 225 -26.30 19.23 -17.71
CA ILE A 225 -25.26 18.27 -18.12
C ILE A 225 -25.73 17.43 -19.32
N ASN A 226 -26.97 16.94 -19.32
CA ASN A 226 -27.53 16.19 -20.44
C ASN A 226 -27.60 17.02 -21.73
N ASN A 227 -28.01 18.29 -21.64
CA ASN A 227 -28.04 19.20 -22.78
C ASN A 227 -26.64 19.39 -23.38
N TYR A 228 -25.63 19.59 -22.54
CA TYR A 228 -24.23 19.64 -22.98
C TYR A 228 -23.82 18.40 -23.76
N PHE A 229 -24.17 17.19 -23.31
CA PHE A 229 -23.84 15.95 -24.03
C PHE A 229 -24.66 15.74 -25.32
N LYS A 230 -25.88 16.28 -25.40
CA LYS A 230 -26.69 16.25 -26.63
C LYS A 230 -26.13 17.19 -27.71
N GLU A 231 -25.70 18.38 -27.32
CA GLU A 231 -25.12 19.38 -28.24
C GLU A 231 -23.68 19.03 -28.66
N LYS A 232 -22.91 18.45 -27.73
CA LYS A 232 -21.51 18.08 -27.92
C LYS A 232 -21.32 16.57 -27.77
N GLN A 233 -21.38 15.86 -28.90
CA GLN A 233 -21.40 14.38 -28.92
C GLN A 233 -20.05 13.71 -28.59
N ILE A 234 -18.94 14.45 -28.53
CA ILE A 234 -17.60 13.89 -28.25
C ILE A 234 -16.91 14.62 -27.11
N PHE A 235 -16.32 13.85 -26.19
CA PHE A 235 -15.74 14.35 -24.94
C PHE A 235 -14.62 15.39 -25.16
N SER A 236 -13.89 15.29 -26.27
CA SER A 236 -12.81 16.22 -26.67
C SER A 236 -13.29 17.65 -26.97
N SER A 237 -14.60 17.86 -27.14
CA SER A 237 -15.19 19.17 -27.40
C SER A 237 -15.50 19.99 -26.12
N PHE A 238 -15.27 19.40 -24.93
CA PHE A 238 -15.39 20.04 -23.61
C PHE A 238 -14.06 20.65 -23.11
N THR A 239 -13.19 21.11 -24.01
CA THR A 239 -11.82 21.58 -23.70
C THR A 239 -11.72 23.01 -23.15
N LYS A 240 -12.84 23.71 -22.96
CA LYS A 240 -12.86 25.03 -22.33
C LYS A 240 -13.87 25.03 -21.19
N LEU A 241 -13.39 24.74 -19.98
CA LEU A 241 -14.03 25.22 -18.76
C LEU A 241 -13.63 26.69 -18.63
N GLN A 242 -14.61 27.59 -18.76
CA GLN A 242 -14.50 28.98 -18.28
C GLN A 242 -14.52 28.99 -16.76
#